data_AF-A0A535KRX9-F1
#
_entry.id   AF-A0A535KRX9-F1
#
_cell.length_a   1.000
_cell.length_b   1.000
_cell.length_c   1.000
_cell.angle_alpha   90.00
_cell.angle_beta   90.00
_cell.angle_gamma   90.00
#
_symmetry.space_group_name_H-M   'P 1'
#
loop_
_entity.id
_entity.type
_entity.pdbx_description
1 polymer ?
#
loop_
_entity_poly.entity_id
_entity_poly.type
_entity_poly.pdbx_seq_one_letter_code
_entity_poly.pdbx_strand_id
1 'polypeptide(L)'
;MAGLYGWLNKNLRGRKGQQGFTLIELLVVVTILGILAAIVTLSLVGLTTHANVEACNSEYKTVQAALDAYMANNNLSTVPEQAKYTQDMTGTTGSVKLYTTTPSDTNPNYTRNGATQFFYEWDSAGRISGVSGGNGIGSDSGGAAISGCAPK
;
A
#
# COMPACT_ATOMS: atom_id res chain seq x y z
N MET A 1 56.85 8.32 51.22
CA MET A 1 56.02 8.25 49.99
C MET A 1 55.42 6.84 49.87
N ALA A 2 54.41 6.51 50.68
CA ALA A 2 53.70 5.23 50.64
C ALA A 2 52.21 5.52 50.52
N GLY A 3 51.67 5.48 49.31
CA GLY A 3 50.27 5.89 49.10
C GLY A 3 49.63 5.54 47.77
N LEU A 4 50.25 4.73 46.90
CA LEU A 4 49.68 4.49 45.56
C LEU A 4 49.36 3.03 45.23
N TYR A 5 49.74 2.06 46.07
CA TYR A 5 49.50 0.64 45.77
C TYR A 5 48.22 0.06 46.40
N GLY A 6 47.49 0.83 47.22
CA GLY A 6 46.28 0.37 47.91
C GLY A 6 44.95 0.52 47.16
N TRP A 7 44.93 1.25 46.03
CA TRP A 7 43.67 1.55 45.32
C TRP A 7 43.30 0.50 44.26
N LEU A 8 44.27 -0.25 43.74
CA LEU A 8 44.02 -1.23 42.65
C LEU A 8 43.39 -2.55 43.12
N ASN A 9 43.35 -2.83 44.43
CA ASN A 9 42.92 -4.15 44.95
C ASN A 9 41.53 -4.16 45.61
N LYS A 10 40.57 -3.35 45.12
CA LYS A 10 39.22 -3.28 45.70
C LYS A 10 38.05 -3.63 44.78
N ASN A 11 38.30 -4.06 43.55
CA ASN A 11 37.23 -4.38 42.58
C ASN A 11 37.16 -5.85 42.12
N LEU A 12 37.79 -6.79 42.82
CA LEU A 12 37.56 -8.24 42.62
C LEU A 12 36.63 -8.85 43.67
N ARG A 13 35.71 -8.07 44.24
CA ARG A 13 34.57 -8.64 44.97
C ARG A 13 33.55 -9.13 43.95
N GLY A 14 33.63 -10.43 43.68
CA GLY A 14 32.84 -11.17 42.70
C GLY A 14 31.37 -10.78 42.71
N ARG A 15 30.88 -10.40 41.53
CA ARG A 15 29.46 -10.50 41.21
C ARG A 15 29.09 -11.98 41.20
N LYS A 16 28.68 -12.48 42.37
CA LYS A 16 27.87 -13.68 42.50
C LYS A 16 26.66 -13.52 41.56
N GLY A 17 26.45 -14.50 40.69
CA GLY A 17 25.16 -14.67 40.01
C GLY A 17 25.13 -14.48 38.49
N GLN A 18 26.19 -14.78 37.74
CA GLN A 18 25.99 -15.16 36.33
C GLN A 18 25.47 -16.60 36.30
N GLN A 19 24.18 -16.77 36.61
CA GLN A 19 23.46 -18.00 36.30
C GLN A 19 23.43 -18.08 34.76
N GLY A 20 24.29 -18.94 34.21
CA GLY A 20 24.30 -19.19 32.77
C GLY A 20 22.97 -19.82 32.36
N PHE A 21 22.38 -19.29 31.30
CA PHE A 21 21.25 -19.94 30.62
C PHE A 21 21.63 -21.40 30.35
N THR A 22 20.77 -22.32 30.77
CA THR A 22 20.96 -23.72 30.47
C THR A 22 20.81 -23.93 28.96
N LEU A 23 21.58 -24.86 28.38
CA LEU A 23 21.44 -25.20 26.95
C LEU A 23 20.00 -25.64 26.61
N ILE A 24 19.31 -26.27 27.57
CA ILE A 24 17.93 -26.70 27.40
C ILE A 24 16.93 -25.52 27.40
N GLU A 25 17.17 -24.46 28.18
CA GLU A 25 16.35 -23.24 28.14
C GLU A 25 16.39 -22.61 26.76
N LEU A 26 17.58 -22.47 26.17
CA LEU A 26 17.69 -21.91 24.82
C LEU A 26 17.15 -22.87 23.77
N LEU A 27 17.32 -24.19 23.93
CA LEU A 27 16.80 -25.19 22.99
C LEU A 27 15.28 -25.12 22.90
N VAL A 28 14.57 -25.13 24.04
CA VAL A 28 13.10 -25.09 24.04
C VAL A 28 12.58 -23.77 23.48
N VAL A 29 13.28 -22.65 23.72
CA VAL A 29 12.86 -21.35 23.18
C VAL A 29 12.97 -21.32 21.65
N VAL A 30 14.10 -21.74 21.07
CA VAL A 30 14.25 -21.70 19.62
C VAL A 30 13.36 -22.71 18.90
N THR A 31 13.04 -23.85 19.54
CA THR A 31 12.08 -24.81 18.97
C THR A 31 10.66 -24.23 18.94
N ILE A 32 10.21 -23.60 20.02
CA ILE A 32 8.90 -22.93 20.05
C ILE A 32 8.87 -21.78 19.03
N LEU A 33 9.92 -20.94 18.97
CA LEU A 33 10.01 -19.87 17.97
C LEU A 33 10.01 -20.42 16.54
N GLY A 34 10.67 -21.55 16.29
CA GLY A 34 10.66 -22.22 14.98
C GLY A 34 9.26 -22.72 14.58
N ILE A 35 8.51 -23.32 15.51
CA ILE A 35 7.14 -23.78 15.25
C ILE A 35 6.21 -22.58 15.00
N LEU A 36 6.29 -21.54 15.83
CA LEU A 36 5.46 -20.34 15.67
C LEU A 36 5.75 -19.63 14.33
N ALA A 37 7.02 -19.49 13.95
CA ALA A 37 7.39 -18.88 12.68
C ALA A 37 6.82 -19.65 11.48
N ALA A 38 6.86 -20.99 11.50
CA ALA A 38 6.33 -21.83 10.42
C ALA A 38 4.81 -21.71 10.24
N ILE A 39 4.04 -21.56 11.31
CA ILE A 39 2.58 -21.40 11.23
C ILE A 39 2.22 -20.01 10.69
N VAL A 40 2.90 -18.97 11.17
CA VAL A 40 2.65 -17.59 10.77
C VAL A 40 2.91 -17.38 9.28
N THR A 41 3.97 -17.94 8.72
CA THR A 41 4.29 -17.78 7.29
C THR A 41 3.20 -18.31 6.38
N LEU A 42 2.63 -19.49 6.67
CA LEU A 42 1.53 -20.07 5.89
C LEU A 42 0.25 -19.22 5.99
N SER A 43 -0.01 -18.58 7.13
CA SER A 43 -1.18 -17.72 7.33
C SER A 43 -1.14 -16.40 6.53
N LEU A 44 0.04 -15.95 6.12
CA LEU A 44 0.25 -14.71 5.38
C LEU A 44 0.04 -14.88 3.86
N VAL A 45 0.11 -16.11 3.34
CA VAL A 45 -0.05 -16.39 1.91
C VAL A 45 -1.52 -16.15 1.52
N GLY A 46 -1.78 -15.08 0.77
CA GLY A 46 -3.11 -14.72 0.27
C GLY A 46 -3.77 -13.53 0.98
N LEU A 47 -3.30 -13.12 2.16
CA LEU A 47 -3.82 -11.90 2.82
C LEU A 47 -3.52 -10.65 2.00
N THR A 48 -2.34 -10.59 1.38
CA THR A 48 -1.94 -9.46 0.53
C THR A 48 -2.80 -9.36 -0.72
N THR A 49 -3.12 -10.49 -1.37
CA THR A 49 -4.00 -10.50 -2.55
C THR A 49 -5.42 -10.06 -2.21
N HIS A 50 -5.97 -10.49 -1.07
CA HIS A 50 -7.27 -10.03 -0.62
C HIS A 50 -7.26 -8.54 -0.26
N ALA A 51 -6.25 -8.07 0.47
CA ALA A 51 -6.10 -6.65 0.80
C ALA A 51 -6.03 -5.78 -0.46
N ASN A 52 -5.34 -6.25 -1.49
CA ASN A 52 -5.23 -5.55 -2.78
C ASN A 52 -6.57 -5.48 -3.53
N VAL A 53 -7.35 -6.56 -3.53
CA VAL A 53 -8.69 -6.57 -4.15
C VAL A 53 -9.63 -5.60 -3.43
N GLU A 54 -9.62 -5.59 -2.11
CA GLU A 54 -10.44 -4.66 -1.32
C GLU A 54 -10.00 -3.20 -1.50
N ALA A 55 -8.68 -2.94 -1.52
CA ALA A 55 -8.14 -1.62 -1.81
C ALA A 55 -8.58 -1.14 -3.20
N CYS A 56 -8.52 -2.03 -4.20
CA CYS A 56 -8.93 -1.75 -5.56
C CYS A 56 -10.43 -1.44 -5.67
N ASN A 57 -11.29 -2.22 -4.99
CA ASN A 57 -12.73 -1.95 -4.93
C ASN A 57 -13.07 -0.62 -4.22
N SER A 58 -12.29 -0.24 -3.21
CA SER A 58 -12.44 1.05 -2.52
C SER A 58 -12.01 2.22 -3.39
N GLU A 59 -10.86 2.11 -4.07
CA GLU A 59 -10.36 3.16 -4.96
C GLU A 59 -11.26 3.29 -6.20
N TYR A 60 -11.73 2.17 -6.77
CA TYR A 60 -12.71 2.15 -7.87
C TYR A 60 -13.94 3.03 -7.57
N LYS A 61 -14.57 2.86 -6.40
CA LYS A 61 -15.74 3.67 -6.01
C LYS A 61 -15.38 5.15 -5.90
N THR A 62 -14.18 5.45 -5.42
CA THR A 62 -13.69 6.82 -5.27
C THR A 62 -13.47 7.47 -6.64
N VAL A 63 -12.89 6.75 -7.60
CA VAL A 63 -12.66 7.23 -8.96
C VAL A 63 -13.99 7.36 -9.74
N GLN A 64 -14.91 6.41 -9.61
CA GLN A 64 -16.23 6.51 -10.24
C GLN A 64 -17.00 7.74 -9.72
N ALA A 65 -17.02 7.94 -8.40
CA ALA A 65 -17.65 9.12 -7.82
C ALA A 65 -16.98 10.43 -8.27
N ALA A 66 -15.66 10.43 -8.47
CA ALA A 66 -14.93 11.58 -8.99
C ALA A 66 -15.32 11.90 -10.45
N LEU A 67 -15.46 10.87 -11.30
CA LEU A 67 -15.96 11.02 -12.67
C LEU A 67 -17.39 11.56 -12.70
N ASP A 68 -18.28 11.00 -11.90
CA ASP A 68 -19.68 11.44 -11.81
C ASP A 68 -19.76 12.90 -11.34
N ALA A 69 -18.97 13.27 -10.33
CA ALA A 69 -18.89 14.65 -9.83
C ALA A 69 -18.30 15.62 -10.87
N TYR A 70 -17.29 15.19 -11.63
CA TYR A 70 -16.71 15.97 -12.73
C TYR A 70 -17.76 16.23 -13.81
N MET A 71 -18.50 15.21 -14.23
CA MET A 71 -19.55 15.35 -15.23
C MET A 71 -20.68 16.26 -14.73
N ALA A 72 -21.10 16.08 -13.48
CA ALA A 72 -22.13 16.92 -12.86
C ALA A 72 -21.72 18.40 -12.77
N ASN A 73 -20.50 18.68 -12.32
CA ASN A 73 -20.01 20.06 -12.19
C ASN A 73 -19.86 20.76 -13.56
N ASN A 74 -19.43 20.02 -14.59
CA ASN A 74 -19.27 20.55 -15.93
C ASN A 74 -20.54 20.46 -16.79
N ASN A 75 -21.66 19.97 -16.24
CA ASN A 75 -22.92 19.72 -16.97
C ASN A 75 -22.74 18.87 -18.23
N LEU A 76 -21.88 17.84 -18.15
CA LEU A 76 -21.56 16.95 -19.26
C LEU A 76 -22.43 15.70 -19.23
N SER A 77 -22.91 15.26 -20.40
CA SER A 77 -23.53 13.95 -20.58
C SER A 77 -22.56 12.92 -21.15
N THR A 78 -21.41 13.38 -21.66
CA THR A 78 -20.33 12.53 -22.17
C THR A 78 -18.97 13.10 -21.83
N VAL A 79 -17.99 12.21 -21.70
CA VAL A 79 -16.58 12.54 -21.49
C VAL A 79 -15.70 11.89 -22.55
N PRO A 80 -14.49 12.42 -22.80
CA PRO A 80 -13.51 11.72 -23.61
C PRO A 80 -13.25 10.32 -23.04
N GLU A 81 -13.46 9.31 -23.87
CA GLU A 81 -13.21 7.91 -23.52
C GLU A 81 -11.73 7.71 -23.23
N GLN A 82 -11.44 6.98 -22.16
CA GLN A 82 -10.10 6.60 -21.79
C GLN A 82 -9.89 5.13 -22.17
N ALA A 83 -9.62 4.88 -23.45
CA ALA A 83 -9.48 3.53 -24.01
C ALA A 83 -8.19 2.78 -23.58
N LYS A 84 -7.32 3.42 -22.79
CA LYS A 84 -6.11 2.82 -22.23
C LYS A 84 -6.05 3.08 -20.74
N TYR A 85 -5.73 2.04 -19.98
CA TYR A 85 -5.43 2.13 -18.55
C TYR A 85 -4.53 3.32 -18.20
N THR A 86 -5.04 4.22 -17.37
CA THR A 86 -4.28 5.34 -16.79
C THR A 86 -4.40 5.34 -15.27
N GLN A 87 -3.29 5.62 -14.60
CA GLN A 87 -3.27 5.96 -13.18
C GLN A 87 -3.19 7.48 -12.97
N ASP A 88 -2.93 8.24 -14.05
CA ASP A 88 -2.75 9.69 -14.03
C ASP A 88 -4.11 10.39 -14.17
N MET A 89 -4.50 11.06 -13.09
CA MET A 89 -5.73 11.83 -12.96
C MET A 89 -5.53 13.32 -13.28
N THR A 90 -4.31 13.74 -13.63
CA THR A 90 -3.98 15.13 -13.95
C THR A 90 -4.43 15.57 -15.34
N GLY A 91 -4.75 14.61 -16.21
CA GLY A 91 -5.27 14.81 -17.56
C GLY A 91 -4.28 15.51 -18.51
N THR A 92 -4.13 14.99 -19.73
CA THR A 92 -3.54 15.76 -20.84
C THR A 92 -4.66 16.46 -21.63
N THR A 93 -4.35 17.47 -22.45
CA THR A 93 -5.33 18.15 -23.32
C THR A 93 -6.22 17.14 -24.05
N GLY A 94 -7.54 17.20 -23.80
CA GLY A 94 -8.51 16.29 -24.39
C GLY A 94 -8.88 15.07 -23.54
N SER A 95 -8.34 14.93 -22.33
CA SER A 95 -8.72 13.92 -21.34
C SER A 95 -9.53 14.52 -20.18
N VAL A 96 -10.22 13.66 -19.44
CA VAL A 96 -10.84 14.05 -18.17
C VAL A 96 -9.75 14.41 -17.17
N LYS A 97 -9.84 15.61 -16.58
CA LYS A 97 -8.94 16.06 -15.51
C LYS A 97 -9.64 15.97 -14.17
N LEU A 98 -9.30 14.97 -13.37
CA LEU A 98 -9.87 14.77 -12.03
C LEU A 98 -9.00 15.38 -10.92
N TYR A 99 -7.74 15.71 -11.21
CA TYR A 99 -6.81 16.35 -10.29
C TYR A 99 -6.02 17.47 -10.98
N THR A 100 -5.69 18.51 -10.23
CA THR A 100 -4.74 19.55 -10.63
C THR A 100 -3.93 20.05 -9.44
N THR A 101 -2.68 20.43 -9.70
CA THR A 101 -1.79 21.01 -8.67
C THR A 101 -2.14 22.45 -8.32
N THR A 102 -2.97 23.12 -9.12
CA THR A 102 -3.43 24.49 -8.92
C THR A 102 -4.96 24.55 -8.95
N PRO A 103 -5.64 24.01 -7.93
CA PRO A 103 -7.09 23.98 -7.88
C PRO A 103 -7.68 25.39 -7.73
N SER A 104 -8.84 25.60 -8.32
CA SER A 104 -9.64 26.83 -8.21
C SER A 104 -11.13 26.49 -8.14
N ASP A 105 -11.98 27.47 -7.83
CA ASP A 105 -13.43 27.26 -7.79
C ASP A 105 -13.99 26.78 -9.14
N THR A 106 -13.35 27.20 -10.23
CA THR A 106 -13.69 26.81 -11.61
C THR A 106 -12.99 25.52 -12.07
N ASN A 107 -12.05 25.00 -11.27
CA ASN A 107 -11.27 23.80 -11.60
C ASN A 107 -10.90 23.05 -10.31
N PRO A 108 -11.91 22.49 -9.61
CA PRO A 108 -11.67 21.79 -8.36
C PRO A 108 -11.03 20.41 -8.60
N ASN A 109 -10.48 19.84 -7.55
CA ASN A 109 -10.03 18.46 -7.55
C ASN A 109 -11.19 17.53 -7.17
N TYR A 110 -11.40 16.49 -7.97
CA TYR A 110 -12.40 15.44 -7.75
C TYR A 110 -11.77 14.19 -7.13
N THR A 111 -10.46 14.01 -7.29
CA THR A 111 -9.67 13.01 -6.56
C THR A 111 -8.72 13.69 -5.56
N ARG A 112 -8.28 12.94 -4.53
CA ARG A 112 -7.33 13.48 -3.55
C ARG A 112 -5.90 13.61 -4.07
N ASN A 113 -5.50 12.74 -5.00
CA ASN A 113 -4.15 12.66 -5.53
C ASN A 113 -4.18 12.66 -7.07
N GLY A 114 -3.09 13.12 -7.68
CA GLY A 114 -2.91 13.12 -9.13
C GLY A 114 -2.57 11.76 -9.72
N ALA A 115 -2.03 10.84 -8.92
CA ALA A 115 -1.83 9.45 -9.29
C ALA A 115 -2.66 8.54 -8.39
N THR A 116 -3.35 7.59 -9.00
CA THR A 116 -4.08 6.51 -8.33
C THR A 116 -3.17 5.31 -8.12
N GLN A 117 -3.54 4.39 -7.22
CA GLN A 117 -2.77 3.17 -7.01
C GLN A 117 -2.98 2.17 -8.15
N PHE A 118 -4.21 2.09 -8.66
CA PHE A 118 -4.61 1.22 -9.76
C PHE A 118 -4.79 2.02 -11.05
N PHE A 119 -4.86 1.33 -12.18
CA PHE A 119 -5.08 1.97 -13.47
C PHE A 119 -6.52 1.76 -13.91
N TYR A 120 -7.10 2.81 -14.49
CA TYR A 120 -8.51 2.88 -14.85
C TYR A 120 -8.68 3.18 -16.34
N GLU A 121 -9.70 2.58 -16.93
CA GLU A 121 -10.27 2.98 -18.21
C GLU A 121 -11.76 3.27 -17.99
N TRP A 122 -12.32 4.18 -18.79
CA TRP A 122 -13.73 4.54 -18.71
C TRP A 122 -14.31 4.83 -20.08
N ASP A 123 -15.59 4.51 -20.23
CA ASP A 123 -16.36 4.76 -21.44
C ASP A 123 -16.73 6.25 -21.59
N SER A 124 -17.34 6.58 -22.74
CA SER A 124 -17.81 7.94 -23.00
C SER A 124 -18.95 8.40 -22.08
N ALA A 125 -19.60 7.50 -21.34
CA ALA A 125 -20.60 7.83 -20.33
C ALA A 125 -19.98 8.05 -18.94
N GLY A 126 -18.64 8.02 -18.82
CA GLY A 126 -17.93 8.20 -17.56
C GLY A 126 -18.00 6.99 -16.63
N ARG A 127 -18.39 5.82 -17.13
CA ARG A 127 -18.36 4.57 -16.36
C ARG A 127 -17.01 3.91 -16.49
N ILE A 128 -16.43 3.49 -15.37
CA ILE A 128 -15.19 2.70 -15.38
C ILE A 128 -15.48 1.34 -16.04
N SER A 129 -14.82 1.08 -17.17
CA SER A 129 -14.99 -0.13 -18.00
C SER A 129 -13.97 -1.22 -17.70
N GLY A 130 -12.89 -0.86 -17.00
CA GLY A 130 -11.77 -1.75 -16.69
C GLY A 130 -10.91 -1.19 -15.57
N VAL A 131 -10.32 -2.09 -14.79
CA VAL A 131 -9.30 -1.76 -13.78
C VAL A 131 -8.13 -2.76 -13.86
N SER A 132 -6.89 -2.27 -13.88
CA SER A 132 -5.69 -3.12 -13.95
C SER A 132 -4.69 -2.85 -12.82
N GLY A 133 -3.78 -3.82 -12.64
CA GLY A 133 -2.79 -3.93 -11.55
C GLY A 133 -2.04 -2.65 -11.18
N GLY A 134 -1.92 -2.37 -9.88
CA GLY A 134 -1.24 -1.20 -9.33
C GLY A 134 0.24 -1.39 -9.01
N ASN A 135 0.92 -0.30 -8.64
CA ASN A 135 2.37 -0.30 -8.37
C ASN A 135 2.72 -1.23 -7.18
N GLY A 136 3.35 -2.39 -7.47
CA GLY A 136 3.72 -3.42 -6.48
C GLY A 136 2.84 -4.68 -6.50
N ILE A 137 1.84 -4.73 -7.37
CA ILE A 137 0.99 -5.89 -7.64
C ILE A 137 1.28 -6.28 -9.08
N GLY A 138 1.65 -7.55 -9.33
CA GLY A 138 2.10 -8.02 -10.65
C GLY A 138 1.30 -7.40 -11.79
N SER A 139 1.91 -6.42 -12.44
CA SER A 139 1.37 -5.70 -13.57
C SER A 139 2.29 -6.04 -14.74
N ASP A 140 1.97 -7.13 -15.42
CA ASP A 140 2.36 -7.26 -16.81
C ASP A 140 1.82 -6.01 -17.54
N SER A 141 2.72 -5.33 -18.24
CA SER A 141 2.54 -4.06 -18.96
C SER A 141 1.45 -4.10 -20.05
N GLY A 142 0.65 -5.17 -20.10
CA GLY A 142 -0.53 -5.38 -20.94
C GLY A 142 -1.87 -5.29 -20.21
N GLY A 143 -1.92 -4.93 -18.92
CA GLY A 143 -3.19 -4.64 -18.24
C GLY A 143 -4.02 -5.88 -17.93
N ALA A 144 -3.46 -6.87 -17.23
CA ALA A 144 -4.28 -7.94 -16.67
C ALA A 144 -5.24 -7.35 -15.62
N ALA A 145 -6.55 -7.53 -15.83
CA ALA A 145 -7.56 -7.14 -14.87
C ALA A 145 -7.31 -7.89 -13.55
N ILE A 146 -7.36 -7.17 -12.42
CA ILE A 146 -7.21 -7.83 -11.11
C ILE A 146 -8.49 -8.64 -10.87
N SER A 147 -8.38 -9.98 -10.89
CA SER A 147 -9.52 -10.86 -10.62
C SER A 147 -10.14 -10.51 -9.25
N GLY A 148 -11.39 -10.02 -9.27
CA GLY A 148 -12.13 -9.62 -8.08
C GLY A 148 -12.12 -8.11 -7.77
N CYS A 149 -11.27 -7.31 -8.44
CA CYS A 149 -11.45 -5.86 -8.45
C CYS A 149 -12.43 -5.47 -9.56
N ALA A 150 -13.40 -4.61 -9.25
CA ALA A 150 -14.43 -4.20 -10.21
C ALA A 150 -13.79 -3.58 -11.47
N PRO A 151 -14.16 -4.04 -12.69
CA PRO A 151 -15.56 -4.06 -13.11
C PRO A 151 -16.07 -5.41 -13.67
N LYS A 152 -17.37 -5.64 -13.49
CA LYS A 152 -18.20 -6.53 -14.31
C LYS A 152 -19.26 -5.71 -15.01
#